data_AF-A0A7S2U8M6-F1
#
_entry.id   AF-A0A7S2U8M6-F1
#
_cell.length_a   1.000
_cell.length_b   1.000
_cell.length_c   1.000
_cell.angle_alpha   90.00
_cell.angle_beta   90.00
_cell.angle_gamma   90.00
#
_symmetry.space_group_name_H-M   'P 1'
#
loop_
_entity.id
_entity.type
_entity.pdbx_description
1 polymer ?
#
loop_
_entity_poly.entity_id
_entity_poly.type
_entity_poly.pdbx_seq_one_letter_code
_entity_poly.pdbx_strand_id
1 'polypeptide(L)'
;GAEERIITEAAAAENAAAAENAEKKDDDEKIAKNTPIDYPRLTADQLVKSSGKMVLLEKLLPKLQAGGHKVLIFSQMVRVLDLLEELIRNKQYRYERLDGSTSASARAHAVDRFHKNSFQRFVMLLSTRAGGLGLNLTAADTIIIYDS
;
A
#
# COMPACT_ATOMS: atom_id res chain seq x y z
N GLY A 1 -29.78 -38.18 38.23
CA GLY A 1 -30.78 -38.82 37.33
C GLY A 1 -30.55 -38.37 35.89
N ALA A 2 -31.20 -38.96 34.88
CA ALA A 2 -31.05 -38.51 33.48
C ALA A 2 -31.32 -37.00 33.29
N GLU A 3 -32.15 -36.43 34.15
CA GLU A 3 -32.46 -34.99 34.21
C GLU A 3 -31.27 -34.13 34.65
N GLU A 4 -30.37 -34.64 35.49
CA GLU A 4 -29.23 -33.89 36.04
C GLU A 4 -28.07 -33.74 35.04
N ARG A 5 -27.99 -34.64 34.06
CA ARG A 5 -27.02 -34.56 32.95
C ARG A 5 -27.44 -33.54 31.90
N ILE A 6 -28.74 -33.38 31.65
CA ILE A 6 -29.29 -32.45 30.64
C ILE A 6 -29.06 -30.98 31.05
N ILE A 7 -29.21 -30.66 32.34
CA ILE A 7 -28.96 -29.29 32.86
C ILE A 7 -27.47 -28.90 32.80
N THR A 8 -26.56 -29.87 32.91
CA THR A 8 -25.11 -29.59 32.88
C THR A 8 -24.63 -29.36 31.44
N GLU A 9 -25.21 -30.07 30.46
CA GLU A 9 -24.90 -29.93 29.03
C GLU A 9 -25.45 -28.62 28.45
N ALA A 10 -26.65 -28.20 28.88
CA ALA A 10 -27.25 -26.92 28.47
C ALA A 10 -26.46 -25.70 28.97
N ALA A 11 -25.97 -25.73 30.21
CA ALA A 11 -25.17 -24.65 30.79
C ALA A 11 -23.78 -24.51 30.13
N ALA A 12 -23.19 -25.62 29.66
CA ALA A 12 -21.92 -25.59 28.93
C ALA A 12 -22.08 -25.01 27.51
N ALA A 13 -23.21 -25.26 26.84
CA ALA A 13 -23.52 -24.71 25.52
C ALA A 13 -23.82 -23.20 25.56
N GLU A 14 -24.46 -22.71 26.62
CA GLU A 14 -24.76 -21.28 26.79
C GLU A 14 -23.48 -20.45 27.07
N ASN A 15 -22.53 -21.00 27.83
CA ASN A 15 -21.23 -20.36 28.09
C ASN A 15 -20.32 -20.33 26.84
N ALA A 16 -20.41 -21.34 25.96
CA ALA A 16 -19.67 -21.37 24.70
C ALA A 16 -20.20 -20.30 23.71
N ALA A 17 -21.52 -20.11 23.64
CA ALA A 17 -22.15 -19.10 22.78
C ALA A 17 -21.94 -17.66 23.27
N ALA A 18 -21.74 -17.46 24.58
CA ALA A 18 -21.38 -16.16 25.16
C ALA A 18 -19.92 -15.78 24.87
N ALA A 19 -18.99 -16.75 24.84
CA ALA A 19 -17.59 -16.53 24.48
C ALA A 19 -17.42 -16.16 22.99
N GLU A 20 -18.17 -16.81 22.09
CA GLU A 20 -18.13 -16.54 20.64
C GLU A 20 -18.73 -15.16 20.26
N ASN A 21 -19.67 -14.64 21.06
CA ASN A 21 -20.25 -13.30 20.86
C ASN A 21 -19.45 -12.16 21.51
N ALA A 22 -18.57 -12.46 22.47
CA ALA A 22 -17.64 -11.48 23.04
C ALA A 22 -16.50 -11.16 22.05
N GLU A 23 -16.04 -12.15 21.28
CA GLU A 23 -14.99 -11.94 20.27
C GLU A 23 -15.45 -11.08 19.07
N LYS A 24 -16.76 -11.02 18.77
CA LYS A 24 -17.29 -10.19 17.67
C LYS A 24 -17.53 -8.72 17.99
N LYS A 25 -17.52 -8.33 19.27
CA LYS A 25 -17.79 -6.93 19.68
C LYS A 25 -16.55 -6.05 19.78
N ASP A 26 -15.37 -6.66 19.86
CA ASP A 26 -14.10 -5.94 19.95
C ASP A 26 -13.51 -5.55 18.57
N ASP A 27 -14.06 -6.09 17.48
CA ASP A 27 -13.58 -5.87 16.11
C ASP A 27 -14.03 -4.52 15.53
N ASP A 28 -15.21 -4.02 15.92
CA ASP A 28 -15.78 -2.79 15.37
C ASP A 28 -15.15 -1.50 15.95
N GLU A 29 -14.59 -1.55 17.16
CA GLU A 29 -14.08 -0.35 17.87
C GLU A 29 -12.57 -0.12 17.70
N LYS A 30 -11.84 -1.04 17.04
CA LYS A 30 -10.39 -0.88 16.78
C LYS A 30 -10.05 -0.40 15.35
N ILE A 31 -11.04 0.03 14.57
CA ILE A 31 -10.83 0.63 13.24
C ILE A 31 -10.42 2.11 13.37
N ALA A 32 -9.43 2.39 14.20
CA ALA A 32 -8.88 3.74 14.36
C ALA A 32 -7.43 3.65 14.84
N LYS A 33 -6.53 3.08 14.01
CA LYS A 33 -5.08 3.38 13.92
C LYS A 33 -4.40 2.44 12.92
N ASN A 34 -4.26 2.89 11.68
CA ASN A 34 -3.19 2.51 10.73
C ASN A 34 -2.75 1.03 10.71
N THR A 35 -3.69 0.08 10.67
CA THR A 35 -3.38 -1.31 10.35
C THR A 35 -3.05 -1.40 8.86
N PRO A 36 -1.95 -2.07 8.46
CA PRO A 36 -1.75 -2.43 7.06
C PRO A 36 -3.00 -3.18 6.59
N ILE A 37 -3.70 -2.62 5.59
CA ILE A 37 -4.86 -3.28 4.99
C ILE A 37 -4.34 -4.59 4.37
N ASP A 38 -4.79 -5.73 4.89
CA ASP A 38 -4.54 -7.04 4.28
C ASP A 38 -5.43 -7.13 3.04
N TYR A 39 -4.95 -6.54 1.93
CA TYR A 39 -5.58 -6.77 0.63
C TYR A 39 -5.47 -8.28 0.37
N PRO A 40 -6.58 -8.97 0.01
CA PRO A 40 -6.46 -10.31 -0.54
C PRO A 40 -5.39 -10.24 -1.62
N ARG A 41 -4.31 -11.02 -1.49
CA ARG A 41 -3.15 -10.92 -2.40
C ARG A 41 -3.64 -11.09 -3.83
N LEU A 42 -3.92 -9.96 -4.50
CA LEU A 42 -4.27 -9.95 -5.90
C LEU A 42 -3.08 -10.53 -6.63
N THR A 43 -3.31 -11.45 -7.54
CA THR A 43 -2.23 -11.86 -8.42
C THR A 43 -1.76 -10.64 -9.22
N ALA A 44 -0.49 -10.61 -9.62
CA ALA A 44 0.05 -9.50 -10.42
C ALA A 44 -0.83 -9.22 -11.66
N ASP A 45 -1.36 -10.27 -12.27
CA ASP A 45 -2.29 -10.21 -13.39
C ASP A 45 -3.62 -9.54 -13.03
N GLN A 46 -4.21 -9.88 -11.89
CA GLN A 46 -5.46 -9.26 -11.40
C GLN A 46 -5.23 -7.78 -11.07
N LEU A 47 -4.10 -7.44 -10.48
CA LEU A 47 -3.73 -6.05 -10.18
C LEU A 47 -3.63 -5.22 -11.46
N VAL A 48 -2.92 -5.73 -12.48
CA VAL A 48 -2.79 -5.05 -13.77
C VAL A 48 -4.15 -4.89 -14.45
N LYS A 49 -4.97 -5.94 -14.46
CA LYS A 49 -6.30 -5.95 -15.11
C LYS A 49 -7.36 -5.18 -14.34
N SER A 50 -7.06 -4.71 -13.12
CA SER A 50 -8.01 -3.94 -12.29
C SER A 50 -8.44 -2.60 -12.89
N SER A 51 -7.60 -1.97 -13.73
CA SER A 51 -7.95 -0.73 -14.41
C SER A 51 -7.11 -0.48 -15.66
N GLY A 52 -7.65 0.29 -16.61
CA GLY A 52 -6.90 0.68 -17.82
C GLY A 52 -5.65 1.51 -17.52
N LYS A 53 -5.62 2.27 -16.43
CA LYS A 53 -4.43 3.01 -15.97
C LYS A 53 -3.32 2.05 -15.53
N MET A 54 -3.64 1.00 -14.79
CA MET A 54 -2.67 -0.03 -14.39
C MET A 54 -2.11 -0.77 -15.61
N VAL A 55 -2.96 -1.15 -16.56
CA VAL A 55 -2.52 -1.75 -17.85
C VAL A 55 -1.58 -0.82 -18.61
N LEU A 56 -1.88 0.47 -18.67
CA LEU A 56 -1.03 1.45 -19.36
C LEU A 56 0.31 1.61 -18.65
N LEU A 57 0.30 1.75 -17.32
CA LEU A 57 1.52 1.89 -16.52
C LEU A 57 2.44 0.69 -16.68
N GLU A 58 1.86 -0.52 -16.65
CA GLU A 58 2.59 -1.79 -16.87
C GLU A 58 3.31 -1.81 -18.22
N LYS A 59 2.71 -1.26 -19.28
CA LYS A 59 3.30 -1.19 -20.62
C LYS A 59 4.25 -0.01 -20.80
N LEU A 60 4.07 1.08 -20.05
CA LEU A 60 4.84 2.31 -20.18
C LEU A 60 6.17 2.24 -19.41
N LEU A 61 6.16 1.74 -18.17
CA LEU A 61 7.34 1.70 -17.31
C LEU A 61 8.54 0.95 -17.93
N PRO A 62 8.38 -0.21 -18.61
CA PRO A 62 9.49 -0.88 -19.27
C PRO A 62 10.17 -0.03 -20.34
N LYS A 63 9.39 0.76 -21.10
CA LYS A 63 9.92 1.65 -22.13
C LYS A 63 10.70 2.80 -21.51
N LEU A 64 10.18 3.37 -20.42
CA LEU A 64 10.85 4.44 -19.69
C LEU A 64 12.16 3.96 -19.06
N GLN A 65 12.15 2.77 -18.46
CA GLN A 65 13.35 2.17 -17.88
C GLN A 65 14.41 1.87 -18.94
N ALA A 66 14.01 1.31 -20.09
CA ALA A 66 14.93 1.05 -21.20
C ALA A 66 15.53 2.34 -21.78
N GLY A 67 14.78 3.45 -21.74
CA GLY A 67 15.26 4.79 -22.09
C GLY A 67 16.14 5.46 -21.04
N GLY A 68 16.34 4.84 -19.86
CA GLY A 68 17.14 5.41 -18.78
C GLY A 68 16.47 6.56 -18.02
N HIS A 69 15.15 6.72 -18.17
CA HIS A 69 14.38 7.78 -17.52
C HIS A 69 14.21 7.52 -16.02
N LYS A 70 14.03 8.59 -15.23
CA LYS A 70 13.62 8.51 -13.82
C LYS A 70 12.24 9.11 -13.66
N VAL A 71 11.35 8.36 -13.02
CA VAL A 71 9.91 8.62 -13.05
C VAL A 71 9.39 9.03 -11.67
N LEU A 72 8.68 10.15 -11.61
CA LEU A 72 7.84 10.51 -10.46
C LEU A 72 6.40 10.10 -10.74
N ILE A 73 5.78 9.38 -9.82
CA ILE A 73 4.36 9.04 -9.92
C ILE A 73 3.62 9.67 -8.75
N PHE A 74 2.74 10.62 -9.06
CA PHE A 74 1.93 11.32 -8.08
C PHE A 74 0.55 10.67 -7.96
N SER A 75 0.05 10.59 -6.73
CA SER A 75 -1.34 10.28 -6.47
C SER A 75 -1.92 11.11 -5.32
N GLN A 76 -3.20 11.48 -5.42
CA GLN A 76 -3.94 12.09 -4.31
C GLN A 76 -4.23 11.06 -3.21
N MET A 77 -4.51 9.82 -3.61
CA MET A 77 -4.92 8.73 -2.70
C MET A 77 -3.73 7.87 -2.29
N VAL A 78 -3.39 7.86 -0.99
CA VAL A 78 -2.33 6.97 -0.45
C VAL A 78 -2.59 5.50 -0.74
N ARG A 79 -3.87 5.07 -0.73
CA ARG A 79 -4.27 3.70 -1.10
C ARG A 79 -3.88 3.31 -2.53
N VAL A 80 -3.87 4.27 -3.46
CA VAL A 80 -3.41 4.02 -4.83
C VAL A 80 -1.89 3.85 -4.87
N LEU A 81 -1.14 4.58 -4.02
CA LEU A 81 0.30 4.37 -3.88
C LEU A 81 0.62 2.95 -3.40
N ASP A 82 -0.18 2.37 -2.51
CA ASP A 82 -0.02 0.97 -2.06
C ASP A 82 -0.16 -0.01 -3.23
N LEU A 83 -1.15 0.20 -4.11
CA LEU A 83 -1.36 -0.63 -5.31
C LEU A 83 -0.24 -0.46 -6.34
N LEU A 84 0.21 0.78 -6.54
CA LEU A 84 1.32 1.09 -7.44
C LEU A 84 2.64 0.49 -6.92
N GLU A 85 2.86 0.54 -5.61
CA GLU A 85 3.98 -0.09 -4.96
C GLU A 85 3.99 -1.60 -5.18
N GLU A 86 2.83 -2.26 -5.06
CA GLU A 86 2.70 -3.69 -5.35
C GLU A 86 3.03 -4.01 -6.82
N LEU A 87 2.54 -3.22 -7.77
CA LEU A 87 2.90 -3.37 -9.19
C LEU A 87 4.40 -3.23 -9.43
N ILE A 88 5.02 -2.20 -8.83
CA ILE A 88 6.45 -1.91 -8.92
C ILE A 88 7.30 -3.03 -8.31
N ARG A 89 6.89 -3.58 -7.16
CA ARG A 89 7.53 -4.73 -6.50
C ARG A 89 7.45 -5.97 -7.39
N ASN A 90 6.27 -6.25 -7.95
CA ASN A 90 6.05 -7.37 -8.86
C ASN A 90 6.92 -7.29 -10.13
N LYS A 91 7.18 -6.07 -10.62
CA LYS A 91 8.11 -5.82 -11.75
C LYS A 91 9.58 -5.67 -11.31
N GLN A 92 9.88 -5.81 -10.02
CA GLN A 92 11.22 -5.72 -9.44
C GLN A 92 11.95 -4.39 -9.70
N TYR A 93 11.21 -3.29 -9.85
CA TYR A 93 11.82 -1.97 -9.99
C TYR A 93 12.29 -1.43 -8.65
N ARG A 94 13.44 -0.75 -8.64
CA ARG A 94 13.95 -0.05 -7.46
C ARG A 94 13.23 1.29 -7.33
N TYR A 95 12.62 1.54 -6.17
CA TYR A 95 11.83 2.75 -5.95
C TYR A 95 12.06 3.38 -4.58
N GLU A 96 11.54 4.58 -4.41
CA GLU A 96 11.34 5.26 -3.12
C GLU A 96 9.87 5.70 -3.02
N ARG A 97 9.37 5.90 -1.79
CA ARG A 97 8.02 6.38 -1.54
C ARG A 97 8.05 7.51 -0.52
N LEU A 98 7.34 8.59 -0.82
CA LEU A 98 7.11 9.69 0.11
C LEU A 98 5.62 10.03 0.16
N ASP A 99 5.07 10.02 1.37
CA ASP A 99 3.73 10.51 1.64
C ASP A 99 3.72 11.43 2.87
N GLY A 100 2.53 11.88 3.28
CA GLY A 100 2.38 12.84 4.37
C GLY A 100 2.82 12.29 5.75
N SER A 101 3.01 10.99 5.89
CA SER A 101 3.45 10.36 7.14
C SER A 101 4.98 10.24 7.25
N THR A 102 5.73 10.50 6.17
CA THR A 102 7.18 10.35 6.16
C THR A 102 7.87 11.47 6.93
N SER A 103 8.71 11.11 7.91
CA SER A 103 9.49 12.07 8.70
C SER A 103 10.48 12.87 7.84
N ALA A 104 10.88 14.06 8.31
CA ALA A 104 11.79 14.93 7.57
C ALA A 104 13.14 14.26 7.25
N SER A 105 13.72 13.53 8.22
CA SER A 105 14.98 12.79 8.01
C SER A 105 14.81 11.65 7.00
N ALA A 106 13.76 10.83 7.13
CA ALA A 106 13.50 9.75 6.19
C ALA A 106 13.28 10.27 4.77
N ARG A 107 12.59 11.42 4.65
CA ARG A 107 12.38 12.13 3.39
C ARG A 107 13.70 12.55 2.75
N ALA A 108 14.58 13.23 3.49
CA ALA A 108 15.88 13.66 2.98
C ALA A 108 16.70 12.46 2.45
N HIS A 109 16.73 11.36 3.20
CA HIS A 109 17.45 10.16 2.78
C HIS A 109 16.85 9.49 1.52
N ALA A 110 15.52 9.45 1.40
CA ALA A 110 14.87 8.92 0.20
C ALA A 110 15.17 9.79 -1.03
N VAL A 111 15.14 11.11 -0.87
CA VAL A 111 15.52 12.08 -1.91
C VAL A 111 16.97 11.87 -2.34
N ASP A 112 17.90 11.74 -1.39
CA ASP A 112 19.32 11.48 -1.68
C ASP A 112 19.54 10.17 -2.45
N ARG A 113 18.87 9.10 -2.02
CA ARG A 113 18.94 7.79 -2.71
C ARG A 113 18.36 7.87 -4.12
N PHE A 114 17.31 8.65 -4.32
CA PHE A 114 16.72 8.83 -5.65
C PHE A 114 17.65 9.59 -6.60
N HIS A 115 18.35 10.63 -6.12
CA HIS A 115 19.33 11.36 -6.93
C HIS A 115 20.55 10.51 -7.31
N LYS A 116 21.10 9.76 -6.36
CA LYS A 116 22.35 9.00 -6.55
C LYS A 116 22.15 7.77 -7.45
N ASN A 117 22.81 7.78 -8.61
CA ASN A 117 22.73 6.69 -9.59
C ASN A 117 23.22 5.34 -9.05
N SER A 118 24.06 5.32 -8.01
CA SER A 118 24.52 4.09 -7.35
C SER A 118 23.38 3.27 -6.73
N PHE A 119 22.29 3.90 -6.30
CA PHE A 119 21.11 3.20 -5.75
C PHE A 119 20.13 2.73 -6.84
N GLN A 120 20.35 3.15 -8.09
CA GLN A 120 19.58 2.77 -9.27
C GLN A 120 18.06 2.93 -9.09
N ARG A 121 17.63 3.95 -8.35
CA ARG A 121 16.20 4.24 -8.16
C ARG A 121 15.61 4.72 -9.48
N PHE A 122 14.63 3.97 -9.95
CA PHE A 122 13.93 4.24 -11.21
C PHE A 122 12.65 5.04 -10.96
N VAL A 123 11.87 4.67 -9.93
CA VAL A 123 10.58 5.29 -9.62
C VAL A 123 10.62 5.96 -8.24
N MET A 124 9.99 7.12 -8.11
CA MET A 124 9.60 7.67 -6.81
C MET A 124 8.08 7.87 -6.76
N LEU A 125 7.44 7.21 -5.80
CA LEU A 125 6.01 7.32 -5.51
C LEU A 125 5.77 8.48 -4.57
N LEU A 126 4.87 9.39 -4.93
CA LEU A 126 4.62 10.62 -4.19
C LEU A 126 3.13 10.79 -3.94
N SER A 127 2.75 11.06 -2.70
CA SER A 127 1.45 11.69 -2.49
C SER A 127 1.53 13.15 -2.94
N THR A 128 0.46 13.68 -3.50
CA THR A 128 0.38 15.11 -3.85
C THR A 128 0.67 16.02 -2.65
N ARG A 129 0.22 15.61 -1.45
CA ARG A 129 0.55 16.28 -0.19
C ARG A 129 2.06 16.33 0.07
N ALA A 130 2.79 15.23 -0.19
CA ALA A 130 4.24 15.22 -0.05
C ALA A 130 4.94 16.08 -1.12
N GLY A 131 4.41 16.11 -2.34
CA GLY A 131 4.89 16.94 -3.44
C GLY A 131 4.76 18.45 -3.19
N GLY A 132 3.70 18.88 -2.52
CA GLY A 132 3.44 20.29 -2.20
C GLY A 132 4.35 20.91 -1.13
N LEU A 133 5.30 20.14 -0.56
CA LEU A 133 6.20 20.58 0.51
C LEU A 133 7.50 21.21 -0.01
N GLY A 134 7.64 21.45 -1.32
CA GLY A 134 8.84 22.06 -1.90
C GLY A 134 10.02 21.09 -2.04
N LEU A 135 9.75 19.83 -2.42
CA LEU A 135 10.79 18.85 -2.71
C LEU A 135 11.57 19.22 -3.98
N ASN A 136 12.91 19.20 -3.90
CA ASN A 136 13.78 19.32 -5.08
C ASN A 136 14.07 17.91 -5.61
N LEU A 137 13.46 17.54 -6.74
CA LEU A 137 13.57 16.21 -7.37
C LEU A 137 14.08 16.31 -8.82
N THR A 138 15.13 17.09 -9.04
CA THR A 138 15.69 17.38 -10.38
C THR A 138 16.32 16.18 -11.08
N ALA A 139 16.54 15.06 -10.39
CA ALA A 139 16.99 13.83 -11.03
C ALA A 139 15.92 13.16 -11.91
N ALA A 140 14.65 13.48 -11.75
CA ALA A 140 13.59 12.93 -12.60
C ALA A 140 13.35 13.80 -13.84
N ASP A 141 13.05 13.14 -14.94
CA ASP A 141 12.70 13.77 -16.22
C ASP A 141 11.27 13.45 -16.66
N THR A 142 10.61 12.51 -15.99
CA THR A 142 9.27 12.04 -16.33
C THR A 142 8.34 12.14 -15.13
N ILE A 143 7.17 12.77 -15.31
CA ILE A 143 6.14 12.89 -14.28
C ILE A 143 4.85 12.24 -14.77
N ILE A 144 4.29 11.36 -13.94
CA ILE A 144 2.99 10.73 -14.14
C ILE A 144 2.06 11.19 -13.01
N ILE A 145 0.96 11.85 -13.37
CA ILE A 145 -0.13 12.17 -12.45
C ILE A 145 -1.16 11.06 -12.59
N TYR A 146 -1.24 10.17 -11.61
CA TYR A 146 -2.08 8.98 -11.71
C TYR A 146 -3.58 9.32 -11.55
N ASP A 147 -3.87 10.18 -10.59
CA ASP A 147 -5.20 10.75 -10.31
C ASP A 147 -5.08 12.25 -10.01
N SER A 148 -6.07 13.00 -10.48
CA SER A 148 -6.19 14.46 -10.41
C SER A 148 -7.51 14.84 -9.78
#